data_AF-A0A7C1IFE0-F1
#
_entry.id   AF-A0A7C1IFE0-F1
#
_cell.length_a   1.000
_cell.length_b   1.000
_cell.length_c   1.000
_cell.angle_alpha   90.00
_cell.angle_beta   90.00
_cell.angle_gamma   90.00
#
_symmetry.space_group_name_H-M   'P 1'
#
loop_
_entity.id
_entity.type
_entity.pdbx_description
1 polymer ?
#
loop_
_entity_poly.entity_id
_entity_poly.type
_entity_poly.pdbx_seq_one_letter_code
_entity_poly.pdbx_strand_id
1 'polypeptide(L)'
;VNDGFTPAEHMMLYHCNFGFPVVSPDSVLELDAETFPRDAIAEAGLSRHRRFDPPTPGYAEQAFFHRVKADAAGYAQAQITNPKIGLGVYVRYRQAELPCLIQWKMMGAGEYVCGLEPATSWVTGRAQARQDGLLRVLAPGERVQYDVEIGVLA
;
A
#
# COMPACT_ATOMS: atom_id res chain seq x y z
N VAL A 1 14.87 16.62 -2.85
CA VAL A 1 14.96 17.96 -3.48
C VAL A 1 15.20 17.72 -4.95
N ASN A 2 14.65 18.55 -5.84
CA ASN A 2 15.08 18.56 -7.24
C ASN A 2 16.32 19.45 -7.38
N ASP A 3 17.51 18.86 -7.31
CA ASP A 3 18.78 19.59 -7.47
C ASP A 3 19.12 19.90 -8.95
N GLY A 4 18.25 19.53 -9.88
CA GLY A 4 18.36 19.87 -11.29
C GLY A 4 17.90 21.29 -11.60
N PHE A 5 18.21 21.74 -12.80
CA PHE A 5 17.83 23.08 -13.31
C PHE A 5 16.55 23.07 -14.16
N THR A 6 15.86 21.93 -14.27
CA THR A 6 14.59 21.78 -14.97
C THR A 6 13.55 21.07 -14.10
N PRO A 7 12.25 21.29 -14.31
CA PRO A 7 11.21 20.52 -13.63
C PRO A 7 11.40 19.02 -13.83
N ALA A 8 11.13 18.23 -12.79
CA ALA A 8 11.30 16.78 -12.79
C ALA A 8 10.05 16.06 -12.29
N GLU A 9 9.59 15.08 -13.04
CA GLU A 9 8.51 14.18 -12.60
C GLU A 9 9.00 13.31 -11.44
N HIS A 10 8.16 13.16 -10.42
CA HIS A 10 8.50 12.46 -9.19
C HIS A 10 7.36 11.54 -8.77
N MET A 11 7.69 10.27 -8.59
CA MET A 11 6.81 9.26 -8.01
C MET A 11 7.57 8.58 -6.87
N MET A 12 6.85 8.28 -5.79
CA MET A 12 7.40 7.56 -4.64
C MET A 12 6.40 6.49 -4.18
N LEU A 13 6.93 5.33 -3.80
CA LEU A 13 6.21 4.24 -3.18
C LEU A 13 7.09 3.63 -2.09
N TYR A 14 6.55 3.48 -0.89
CA TYR A 14 7.22 2.78 0.21
C TYR A 14 6.79 1.32 0.20
N HIS A 15 7.65 0.42 -0.27
CA HIS A 15 7.30 -0.97 -0.51
C HIS A 15 7.43 -1.83 0.77
N CYS A 16 6.51 -1.64 1.72
CA CYS A 16 6.56 -2.31 3.03
C CYS A 16 5.91 -3.69 2.96
N ASN A 17 6.74 -4.74 3.00
CA ASN A 17 6.32 -6.13 2.86
C ASN A 17 6.32 -6.86 4.21
N PHE A 18 5.21 -7.52 4.54
CA PHE A 18 5.04 -8.29 5.77
C PHE A 18 4.76 -9.75 5.45
N GLY A 19 5.42 -10.66 6.17
CA GLY A 19 5.24 -12.10 6.02
C GLY A 19 4.88 -12.77 7.34
N PHE A 20 5.12 -14.08 7.41
CA PHE A 20 5.01 -14.85 8.64
C PHE A 20 5.92 -14.25 9.76
N PRO A 21 5.51 -14.23 11.03
CA PRO A 21 4.27 -14.81 11.58
C PRO A 21 3.05 -13.87 11.55
N VAL A 22 3.24 -12.59 11.19
CA VAL A 22 2.15 -11.60 11.20
C VAL A 22 1.13 -11.90 10.12
N VAL A 23 1.58 -12.29 8.92
CA VAL A 23 0.71 -12.75 7.84
C VAL A 23 0.52 -14.26 7.95
N SER A 24 -0.74 -14.68 8.09
CA SER A 24 -1.17 -16.06 8.22
C SER A 24 -2.66 -16.16 7.87
N PRO A 25 -3.25 -17.38 7.74
CA PRO A 25 -4.69 -17.54 7.56
C PRO A 25 -5.55 -16.97 8.70
N ASP A 26 -4.95 -16.79 9.89
CA ASP A 26 -5.61 -16.22 11.06
C ASP A 26 -5.57 -14.67 11.06
N SER A 27 -4.91 -14.06 10.07
CA SER A 27 -4.70 -12.62 10.01
C SER A 27 -5.84 -11.87 9.32
N VAL A 28 -5.93 -10.58 9.60
CA VAL A 28 -6.92 -9.66 9.03
C VAL A 28 -6.22 -8.36 8.65
N LEU A 29 -6.54 -7.83 7.47
CA LEU A 29 -6.18 -6.46 7.10
C LEU A 29 -7.31 -5.51 7.53
N GLU A 30 -6.94 -4.49 8.28
CA GLU A 30 -7.84 -3.47 8.81
C GLU A 30 -7.45 -2.09 8.25
N LEU A 31 -8.43 -1.44 7.61
CA LEU A 31 -8.36 -0.07 7.11
C LEU A 31 -9.77 0.47 6.83
N ASP A 32 -9.95 1.78 6.94
CA ASP A 32 -11.13 2.49 6.45
C ASP A 32 -10.80 3.15 5.12
N ALA A 33 -11.30 2.58 4.01
CA ALA A 33 -10.93 3.01 2.67
C ALA A 33 -12.00 2.67 1.63
N GLU A 34 -12.07 3.49 0.60
CA GLU A 34 -12.62 3.07 -0.69
C GLU A 34 -11.59 2.14 -1.37
N THR A 35 -12.03 1.00 -1.90
CA THR A 35 -11.13 -0.06 -2.40
C THR A 35 -11.52 -0.50 -3.81
N PHE A 36 -10.51 -0.65 -4.66
CA PHE A 36 -10.65 -1.05 -6.05
C PHE A 36 -9.61 -2.12 -6.40
N PRO A 37 -9.95 -3.11 -7.24
CA PRO A 37 -8.95 -4.05 -7.73
C PRO A 37 -8.11 -3.42 -8.85
N ARG A 38 -6.84 -3.82 -8.97
CA ARG A 38 -5.96 -3.38 -10.06
C ARG A 38 -6.42 -3.91 -11.42
N ASP A 39 -6.82 -5.18 -11.47
CA ASP A 39 -7.09 -5.94 -12.68
C ASP A 39 -8.13 -7.04 -12.44
N ALA A 40 -8.43 -7.83 -13.47
CA ALA A 40 -9.39 -8.93 -13.40
C ALA A 40 -8.98 -10.07 -12.43
N ILE A 41 -7.67 -10.25 -12.18
CA ILE A 41 -7.17 -11.24 -11.21
C ILE A 41 -7.51 -10.75 -9.81
N ALA A 42 -7.27 -9.47 -9.52
CA ALA A 42 -7.63 -8.84 -8.25
C ALA A 42 -9.16 -8.73 -8.06
N GLU A 43 -9.93 -8.46 -9.12
CA GLU A 43 -11.40 -8.36 -9.05
C GLU A 43 -12.04 -9.62 -8.43
N ALA A 44 -11.58 -10.80 -8.84
CA ALA A 44 -12.05 -12.07 -8.29
C ALA A 44 -11.78 -12.21 -6.77
N GLY A 45 -10.77 -11.52 -6.25
CA GLY A 45 -10.40 -11.50 -4.84
C GLY A 45 -10.96 -10.33 -4.04
N LEU A 46 -11.65 -9.37 -4.66
CA LEU A 46 -12.02 -8.10 -4.03
C LEU A 46 -12.87 -8.27 -2.76
N SER A 47 -13.82 -9.19 -2.75
CA SER A 47 -14.65 -9.47 -1.56
C SER A 47 -13.86 -10.06 -0.38
N ARG A 48 -12.66 -10.59 -0.65
CA ARG A 48 -11.77 -11.27 0.31
C ARG A 48 -10.42 -10.57 0.48
N HIS A 49 -10.23 -9.35 -0.04
CA HIS A 49 -8.94 -8.65 0.03
C HIS A 49 -8.43 -8.50 1.47
N ARG A 50 -9.32 -8.43 2.46
CA ARG A 50 -8.98 -8.30 3.89
C ARG A 50 -8.63 -9.59 4.61
N ARG A 51 -8.73 -10.74 3.93
CA ARG A 51 -8.46 -12.06 4.49
C ARG A 51 -7.25 -12.67 3.80
N PHE A 52 -6.53 -13.50 4.53
CA PHE A 52 -5.34 -14.18 4.04
C PHE A 52 -5.65 -15.67 3.89
N ASP A 53 -5.27 -16.22 2.74
CA ASP A 53 -5.49 -17.62 2.42
C ASP A 53 -4.25 -18.43 2.83
N PRO A 54 -4.30 -19.75 3.03
CA PRO A 54 -3.10 -20.55 3.24
C PRO A 54 -2.11 -20.42 2.06
N PRO A 55 -0.80 -20.65 2.27
CA PRO A 55 0.16 -20.70 1.17
C PRO A 55 -0.34 -21.63 0.05
N THR A 56 -0.52 -21.07 -1.14
CA THR A 56 -1.22 -21.69 -2.27
C THR A 56 -0.25 -21.83 -3.45
N PRO A 57 0.04 -23.04 -3.93
CA PRO A 57 0.86 -23.23 -5.13
C PRO A 57 0.24 -22.57 -6.36
N GLY A 58 1.04 -21.85 -7.15
CA GLY A 58 0.57 -21.19 -8.36
C GLY A 58 -0.38 -20.01 -8.12
N TYR A 59 -0.38 -19.43 -6.91
CA TYR A 59 -1.17 -18.24 -6.61
C TYR A 59 -0.73 -17.08 -7.52
N ALA A 60 -1.68 -16.49 -8.24
CA ALA A 60 -1.44 -15.24 -8.96
C ALA A 60 -1.60 -14.06 -8.00
N GLU A 61 -0.59 -13.19 -7.93
CA GLU A 61 -0.63 -12.01 -7.07
C GLU A 61 -1.86 -11.14 -7.34
N GLN A 62 -2.42 -10.58 -6.27
CA GLN A 62 -3.58 -9.70 -6.33
C GLN A 62 -3.18 -8.34 -5.74
N ALA A 63 -3.32 -7.28 -6.54
CA ALA A 63 -3.10 -5.92 -6.07
C ALA A 63 -4.43 -5.18 -5.92
N PHE A 64 -4.64 -4.54 -4.77
CA PHE A 64 -5.79 -3.70 -4.49
C PHE A 64 -5.35 -2.27 -4.21
N PHE A 65 -6.08 -1.30 -4.76
CA PHE A 65 -5.86 0.12 -4.55
C PHE A 65 -6.84 0.64 -3.52
N HIS A 66 -6.31 1.38 -2.55
CA HIS A 66 -7.09 1.95 -1.46
C HIS A 66 -6.91 3.45 -1.41
N ARG A 67 -8.04 4.17 -1.34
CA ARG A 67 -8.09 5.55 -0.86
C ARG A 67 -8.44 5.51 0.62
N VAL A 68 -7.42 5.43 1.46
CA VAL A 68 -7.57 5.33 2.91
C VAL A 68 -8.01 6.67 3.48
N LYS A 69 -9.01 6.68 4.34
CA LYS A 69 -9.44 7.90 5.03
C LYS A 69 -8.40 8.29 6.07
N ALA A 70 -8.05 9.58 6.09
CA ALA A 70 -7.18 10.13 7.12
C ALA A 70 -7.97 10.38 8.41
N ASP A 71 -7.29 10.26 9.55
CA ASP A 71 -7.77 10.72 10.84
C ASP A 71 -7.79 12.26 10.93
N ALA A 72 -8.25 12.79 12.07
CA ALA A 72 -8.30 14.24 12.31
C ALA A 72 -6.92 14.92 12.30
N ALA A 73 -5.83 14.16 12.48
CA ALA A 73 -4.47 14.66 12.40
C ALA A 73 -3.90 14.57 10.98
N GLY A 74 -4.65 14.05 9.99
CA GLY A 74 -4.24 13.92 8.60
C GLY A 74 -3.42 12.65 8.30
N TYR A 75 -3.43 11.66 9.20
CA TYR A 75 -2.76 10.37 9.00
C TYR A 75 -3.72 9.32 8.49
N ALA A 76 -3.35 8.64 7.41
CA ALA A 76 -3.96 7.39 6.99
C ALA A 76 -3.19 6.20 7.57
N GLN A 77 -3.89 5.10 7.81
CA GLN A 77 -3.31 3.89 8.38
C GLN A 77 -3.92 2.62 7.77
N ALA A 78 -3.06 1.64 7.52
CA ALA A 78 -3.47 0.25 7.27
C ALA A 78 -2.67 -0.67 8.18
N GLN A 79 -3.32 -1.72 8.68
CA GLN A 79 -2.68 -2.65 9.61
C GLN A 79 -3.07 -4.10 9.32
N ILE A 80 -2.13 -5.01 9.56
CA ILE A 80 -2.39 -6.45 9.54
C ILE A 80 -2.32 -6.93 10.99
N THR A 81 -3.42 -7.49 11.49
CA THR A 81 -3.50 -8.07 12.82
C THR A 81 -3.61 -9.59 12.73
N ASN A 82 -2.95 -10.29 13.65
CA ASN A 82 -3.04 -11.73 13.83
C ASN A 82 -3.52 -12.03 15.26
N PRO A 83 -4.85 -12.11 15.48
CA PRO A 83 -5.43 -12.30 16.81
C PRO A 83 -4.97 -13.59 17.49
N LYS A 84 -4.64 -14.63 16.72
CA LYS A 84 -4.24 -15.94 17.28
C LYS A 84 -2.93 -15.90 18.03
N ILE A 85 -1.99 -15.06 17.59
CA ILE A 85 -0.68 -14.89 18.25
C ILE A 85 -0.55 -13.55 18.97
N GLY A 86 -1.60 -12.72 18.98
CA GLY A 86 -1.60 -11.40 19.63
C GLY A 86 -0.57 -10.44 19.04
N LEU A 87 -0.33 -10.51 17.73
CA LEU A 87 0.68 -9.67 17.05
C LEU A 87 0.04 -8.95 15.86
N GLY A 88 0.49 -7.73 15.58
CA GLY A 88 0.14 -7.02 14.37
C GLY A 88 1.24 -6.08 13.91
N VAL A 89 1.06 -5.52 12.73
CA VAL A 89 1.90 -4.47 12.16
C VAL A 89 1.01 -3.40 11.55
N TYR A 90 1.47 -2.16 11.55
CA TYR A 90 0.78 -1.08 10.85
C TYR A 90 1.77 -0.27 10.02
N VAL A 91 1.22 0.36 8.98
CA VAL A 91 1.86 1.44 8.24
C VAL A 91 0.97 2.66 8.33
N ARG A 92 1.51 3.74 8.89
CA ARG A 92 0.83 5.02 9.08
C ARG A 92 1.58 6.11 8.35
N TYR A 93 0.88 6.97 7.62
CA TYR A 93 1.50 7.93 6.72
C TYR A 93 0.61 9.17 6.54
N ARG A 94 1.21 10.27 6.11
CA ARG A 94 0.47 11.50 5.76
C ARG A 94 -0.27 11.31 4.45
N GLN A 95 -1.60 11.32 4.50
CA GLN A 95 -2.44 11.12 3.31
C GLN A 95 -2.18 12.19 2.23
N ALA A 96 -1.93 13.44 2.63
CA ALA A 96 -1.63 14.53 1.70
C ALA A 96 -0.31 14.35 0.94
N GLU A 97 0.63 13.58 1.50
CA GLU A 97 1.94 13.32 0.91
C GLU A 97 1.90 12.07 0.03
N LEU A 98 1.20 11.04 0.51
CA LEU A 98 1.04 9.72 -0.10
C LEU A 98 -0.47 9.37 -0.18
N PRO A 99 -1.21 9.88 -1.18
CA PRO A 99 -2.67 9.74 -1.26
C PRO A 99 -3.15 8.34 -1.66
N CYS A 100 -2.23 7.46 -2.07
CA CYS A 100 -2.51 6.13 -2.57
C CYS A 100 -1.95 5.08 -1.60
N LEU A 101 -2.69 4.00 -1.36
CA LEU A 101 -2.16 2.78 -0.74
C LEU A 101 -2.38 1.60 -1.69
N ILE A 102 -1.32 0.86 -1.98
CA ILE A 102 -1.41 -0.41 -2.71
C ILE A 102 -1.29 -1.54 -1.68
N GLN A 103 -2.28 -2.43 -1.66
CA GLN A 103 -2.17 -3.73 -1.03
C GLN A 103 -1.70 -4.73 -2.07
N TRP A 104 -0.45 -5.17 -1.96
CA TRP A 104 0.08 -6.24 -2.81
C TRP A 104 -0.04 -7.58 -2.07
N LYS A 105 -1.01 -8.42 -2.45
CA LYS A 105 -1.30 -9.69 -1.78
C LYS A 105 -0.71 -10.86 -2.58
N MET A 106 0.29 -11.53 -2.02
CA MET A 106 0.88 -12.72 -2.61
C MET A 106 0.82 -13.91 -1.64
N MET A 107 -0.18 -14.78 -1.82
CA MET A 107 -0.38 -15.97 -0.97
C MET A 107 0.34 -17.21 -1.51
N GLY A 108 1.40 -17.03 -2.31
CA GLY A 108 2.13 -18.12 -2.95
C GLY A 108 2.86 -19.02 -1.96
N ALA A 109 2.90 -20.32 -2.25
CA ALA A 109 3.79 -21.24 -1.54
C ALA A 109 5.26 -20.88 -1.81
N GLY A 110 6.02 -20.54 -0.76
CA GLY A 110 7.40 -20.04 -0.88
C GLY A 110 7.52 -18.52 -1.05
N GLU A 111 6.40 -17.82 -1.27
CA GLU A 111 6.32 -16.38 -1.58
C GLU A 111 5.21 -15.69 -0.75
N TYR A 112 4.97 -16.19 0.47
CA TYR A 112 3.81 -15.82 1.29
C TYR A 112 3.99 -14.46 2.00
N VAL A 113 3.48 -13.40 1.38
CA VAL A 113 3.74 -12.00 1.78
C VAL A 113 2.57 -11.08 1.43
N CYS A 114 2.43 -10.00 2.19
CA CYS A 114 1.53 -8.90 1.87
C CYS A 114 2.26 -7.56 1.98
N GLY A 115 2.24 -6.79 0.89
CA GLY A 115 2.69 -5.40 0.84
C GLY A 115 1.58 -4.45 1.32
N LEU A 116 1.93 -3.50 2.18
CA LEU A 116 1.15 -2.29 2.45
C LEU A 116 1.99 -1.11 1.97
N GLU A 117 1.61 -0.52 0.85
CA GLU A 117 2.52 0.31 0.07
C GLU A 117 1.96 1.73 -0.14
N PRO A 118 2.18 2.65 0.81
CA PRO A 118 1.84 4.06 0.64
C PRO A 118 2.62 4.66 -0.53
N ALA A 119 1.94 5.41 -1.38
CA ALA A 119 2.49 5.92 -2.63
C ALA A 119 1.92 7.29 -3.02
N THR A 120 2.66 8.01 -3.85
CA THR A 120 2.21 9.25 -4.49
C THR A 120 1.16 9.01 -5.58
N SER A 121 1.10 7.79 -6.12
CA SER A 121 0.32 7.43 -7.29
C SER A 121 0.07 5.93 -7.32
N TRP A 122 -0.91 5.49 -8.11
CA TRP A 122 -1.11 4.06 -8.40
C TRP A 122 0.08 3.45 -9.16
N VAL A 123 0.23 2.12 -9.06
CA VAL A 123 1.23 1.35 -9.83
C VAL A 123 0.78 1.10 -11.28
N THR A 124 0.29 2.14 -11.95
CA THR A 124 -0.22 2.14 -13.33
C THR A 124 0.73 2.80 -14.34
N GLY A 125 1.89 3.26 -13.87
CA GLY A 125 2.90 3.94 -14.69
C GLY A 125 2.66 5.44 -14.87
N ARG A 126 3.69 6.15 -15.36
CA ARG A 126 3.72 7.62 -15.44
C ARG A 126 2.61 8.21 -16.31
N ALA A 127 2.31 7.58 -17.44
CA ALA A 127 1.31 8.08 -18.38
C ALA A 127 -0.07 8.14 -17.73
N GLN A 128 -0.50 7.05 -17.08
CA GLN A 128 -1.76 6.99 -16.38
C GLN A 128 -1.76 7.90 -15.14
N ALA A 129 -0.68 7.89 -14.34
CA ALA A 129 -0.56 8.79 -13.20
C ALA A 129 -0.71 10.27 -13.58
N ARG A 130 -0.25 10.68 -14.79
CA ARG A 130 -0.46 12.04 -15.30
C ARG A 130 -1.93 12.32 -15.62
N GLN A 131 -2.62 11.37 -16.25
CA GLN A 131 -4.05 11.49 -16.56
C GLN A 131 -4.90 11.55 -15.28
N ASP A 132 -4.51 10.79 -14.27
CA ASP A 132 -5.19 10.73 -12.97
C ASP A 132 -4.88 11.95 -12.08
N GLY A 133 -3.95 12.83 -12.50
CA GLY A 133 -3.50 13.98 -11.71
C GLY A 133 -2.64 13.61 -10.50
N LEU A 134 -2.09 12.40 -10.46
CA LEU A 134 -1.27 11.86 -9.38
C LEU A 134 0.24 11.97 -9.64
N LEU A 135 0.64 12.37 -10.85
CA LEU A 135 2.05 12.59 -11.18
C LEU A 135 2.55 13.93 -10.64
N ARG A 136 3.32 13.91 -9.55
CA ARG A 136 3.95 15.10 -8.99
C ARG A 136 5.09 15.57 -9.91
N VAL A 137 5.20 16.88 -10.08
CA VAL A 137 6.33 17.53 -10.78
C VAL A 137 6.99 18.48 -9.80
N LEU A 138 8.29 18.34 -9.60
CA LEU A 138 9.09 19.19 -8.73
C LEU A 138 9.81 20.24 -9.56
N ALA A 139 9.62 21.52 -9.27
CA ALA A 139 10.40 22.61 -9.84
C ALA A 139 11.87 22.56 -9.35
N PRO A 140 12.83 23.22 -10.05
CA PRO A 140 14.20 23.37 -9.56
C PRO A 140 14.25 23.89 -8.11
N GLY A 141 14.98 23.21 -7.24
CA GLY A 141 15.09 23.53 -5.81
C GLY A 141 13.87 23.13 -4.95
N GLU A 142 12.78 22.64 -5.55
CA GLU A 142 11.60 22.22 -4.79
C GLU A 142 11.91 20.96 -3.96
N ARG A 143 11.42 20.96 -2.72
CA ARG A 143 11.55 19.86 -1.77
C ARG A 143 10.18 19.25 -1.51
N VAL A 144 10.12 17.94 -1.58
CA VAL A 144 9.04 17.13 -1.02
C VAL A 144 9.57 16.35 0.19
N GLN A 145 8.72 16.12 1.17
CA GLN A 145 8.97 15.27 2.32
C GLN A 145 7.84 14.24 2.42
N TYR A 146 8.19 13.07 2.94
CA TYR A 146 7.27 11.96 3.17
C TYR A 146 7.49 11.45 4.59
N ASP A 147 6.44 11.47 5.40
CA ASP A 147 6.43 10.91 6.74
C ASP A 147 5.70 9.56 6.71
N VAL A 148 6.45 8.51 7.00
CA VAL A 148 5.95 7.12 7.09
C VAL A 148 6.43 6.51 8.39
N GLU A 149 5.48 5.93 9.13
CA GLU A 149 5.69 5.23 10.39
C GLU A 149 5.30 3.76 10.19
N ILE A 150 6.20 2.85 10.56
CA ILE A 150 5.99 1.40 10.52
C ILE A 150 6.17 0.91 11.94
N GLY A 151 5.16 0.22 12.46
CA GLY A 151 5.17 -0.22 13.85
C GLY A 151 4.55 -1.60 14.05
N VAL A 152 4.77 -2.13 15.26
CA VAL A 152 4.24 -3.40 15.73
C VAL A 152 3.12 -3.14 16.74
N LEU A 153 2.09 -3.97 16.72
CA LEU A 153 1.01 -4.05 17.70
C LEU A 153 1.20 -5.35 18.50
N ALA A 154 1.20 -5.27 19.83
CA ALA A 154 1.36 -6.41 20.74
C ALA A 154 0.54 -6.18 22.02
#